data_AF-A0A966F797-F1
#
_entry.id   AF-A0A966F797-F1
#
_cell.length_a   1.000
_cell.length_b   1.000
_cell.length_c   1.000
_cell.angle_alpha   90.00
_cell.angle_beta   90.00
_cell.angle_gamma   90.00
#
_symmetry.space_group_name_H-M   'P 1'
#
loop_
_entity.id
_entity.type
_entity.pdbx_description
1 polymer ?
#
loop_
_entity_poly.entity_id
_entity_poly.type
_entity_poly.pdbx_seq_one_letter_code
_entity_poly.pdbx_strand_id
1 'polypeptide(L)' 'MRYSKLFGKTIKIPPADAINRSHILLYQAGFIRESTAGRYFFLPLGQLVQQKIMAMIKKEMDKSG' A
#
# COMPACT_ATOMS: atom_id res chain seq x y z
N MET A 1 16.22 -2.78 1.11
CA MET A 1 15.79 -3.98 1.87
C MET A 1 15.96 -5.21 0.98
N ARG A 2 16.48 -6.34 1.48
CA ARG A 2 16.61 -7.57 0.67
C ARG A 2 15.23 -8.20 0.45
N TYR A 3 14.89 -8.58 -0.78
CA TYR A 3 13.58 -9.18 -1.10
C TYR A 3 13.29 -10.47 -0.32
N SER A 4 14.32 -11.25 0.00
CA SER A 4 14.19 -12.46 0.81
C SER A 4 13.64 -12.20 2.22
N LYS A 5 13.86 -11.00 2.76
CA LYS A 5 13.38 -10.58 4.10
C LYS A 5 12.11 -9.71 4.02
N LEU A 6 11.58 -9.43 2.84
CA LEU A 6 10.37 -8.63 2.67
C LEU A 6 9.13 -9.47 3.01
N PHE A 7 8.37 -8.99 4.00
CA PHE A 7 7.03 -9.45 4.30
C PHE A 7 6.03 -8.85 3.30
N GLY A 8 5.15 -9.69 2.76
CA GLY A 8 4.34 -9.37 1.59
C GLY A 8 4.98 -9.89 0.30
N LYS A 9 4.29 -10.80 -0.39
CA LYS A 9 4.68 -11.35 -1.69
C LYS A 9 3.65 -10.98 -2.74
N THR A 10 4.12 -10.98 -3.98
CA THR A 10 3.26 -10.80 -5.13
C THR A 10 2.36 -12.01 -5.31
N ILE A 11 1.11 -11.80 -5.70
CA ILE A 11 0.19 -12.88 -6.03
C ILE A 11 -0.27 -12.76 -7.48
N LYS A 12 -0.54 -13.90 -8.10
CA LYS A 12 -0.99 -13.94 -9.51
C LYS A 12 -2.46 -13.54 -9.65
N ILE A 13 -3.30 -13.98 -8.72
CA ILE A 13 -4.75 -13.84 -8.82
C ILE A 13 -5.21 -12.78 -7.80
N PRO A 14 -5.81 -11.67 -8.26
CA PRO A 14 -6.40 -10.67 -7.37
C PRO A 14 -7.73 -11.17 -6.76
N PRO A 15 -8.25 -10.52 -5.71
CA PRO A 15 -9.56 -10.86 -5.17
C PRO A 15 -10.65 -10.63 -6.22
N ALA A 16 -11.64 -11.52 -6.26
CA ALA A 16 -12.73 -11.49 -7.25
C ALA A 16 -13.56 -10.19 -7.18
N ASP A 17 -13.64 -9.59 -5.99
CA ASP A 17 -14.44 -8.39 -5.74
C ASP A 17 -13.71 -7.08 -6.13
N ALA A 18 -12.43 -7.16 -6.52
CA ALA A 18 -11.65 -5.98 -6.89
C ALA A 18 -11.95 -5.56 -8.34
N ILE A 19 -12.77 -4.52 -8.49
CA ILE A 19 -13.10 -3.94 -9.81
C ILE A 19 -12.05 -2.90 -10.25
N ASN A 20 -11.56 -2.09 -9.31
CA ASN A 20 -10.65 -0.99 -9.62
C ASN A 20 -9.23 -1.49 -9.91
N ARG A 21 -8.66 -1.04 -11.04
CA ARG A 21 -7.27 -1.37 -11.43
C ARG A 21 -6.25 -1.03 -10.35
N SER A 22 -6.41 0.09 -9.65
CA SER A 22 -5.52 0.48 -8.56
C SER A 22 -5.56 -0.51 -7.39
N HIS A 23 -6.76 -0.97 -7.00
CA HIS A 23 -6.94 -1.96 -5.95
C HIS A 23 -6.30 -3.29 -6.36
N ILE A 24 -6.58 -3.77 -7.58
CA ILE A 24 -6.00 -5.00 -8.13
C ILE A 24 -4.47 -4.96 -8.04
N LEU A 25 -3.85 -3.88 -8.52
CA LEU A 25 -2.39 -3.75 -8.54
C LEU A 25 -1.78 -3.66 -7.13
N LEU A 26 -2.38 -2.87 -6.22
CA LEU A 26 -1.89 -2.76 -4.84
C LEU A 26 -1.98 -4.10 -4.10
N TYR A 27 -3.04 -4.86 -4.35
CA TYR A 27 -3.23 -6.17 -3.75
C TYR A 27 -2.24 -7.18 -4.36
N GLN A 28 -2.15 -7.27 -5.68
CA GLN A 28 -1.24 -8.17 -6.40
C GLN A 28 0.22 -7.91 -6.07
N ALA A 29 0.63 -6.65 -5.97
CA ALA A 29 2.00 -6.28 -5.67
C ALA A 29 2.38 -6.47 -4.19
N GLY A 30 1.41 -6.83 -3.33
CA GLY A 30 1.66 -7.03 -1.90
C GLY A 30 1.85 -5.72 -1.13
N PHE A 31 1.16 -4.65 -1.53
CA PHE A 31 1.16 -3.37 -0.82
C PHE A 31 0.06 -3.32 0.24
N ILE A 32 -1.08 -3.95 -0.02
CA ILE A 32 -2.22 -4.00 0.89
C ILE A 32 -2.80 -5.41 1.03
N ARG A 33 -3.47 -5.65 2.15
CA ARG A 33 -4.33 -6.83 2.37
C ARG A 33 -5.63 -6.39 3.03
N GLU A 34 -6.74 -7.00 2.64
CA GLU A 34 -8.03 -6.73 3.25
C GLU A 34 -8.10 -7.39 4.63
N SER A 35 -8.56 -6.62 5.63
CA SER A 35 -8.84 -7.10 6.98
C SER A 35 -10.30 -7.47 7.15
N THR A 36 -11.18 -6.60 6.68
CA THR A 36 -12.65 -6.70 6.68
C THR A 36 -13.15 -5.73 5.61
N ALA A 37 -14.41 -5.81 5.22
CA ALA A 37 -15.01 -4.95 4.21
C ALA A 37 -14.62 -3.46 4.42
N GLY A 38 -13.86 -2.91 3.47
CA GLY A 38 -13.41 -1.52 3.47
C GLY A 38 -12.23 -1.17 4.39
N ARG A 39 -11.64 -2.14 5.13
CA ARG A 39 -10.46 -1.93 5.97
C ARG A 39 -9.28 -2.73 5.44
N TYR A 40 -8.15 -2.04 5.27
CA TYR A 40 -6.94 -2.62 4.70
C TYR A 40 -5.76 -2.50 5.64
N PHE A 41 -4.96 -3.56 5.72
CA PHE A 41 -3.62 -3.51 6.27
C PHE A 41 -2.64 -3.03 5.22
N PHE A 42 -1.85 -2.01 5.56
CA PHE A 42 -0.68 -1.64 4.78
C PHE A 42 0.47 -2.60 5.10
N LEU A 43 0.92 -3.32 4.07
CA LEU A 43 2.13 -4.14 4.13
C LEU A 43 3.37 -3.24 4.07
N PRO A 44 4.59 -3.75 4.35
CA PRO A 44 5.79 -2.92 4.48
C PRO A 44 6.05 -1.96 3.31
N LEU A 45 5.81 -2.41 2.06
CA LEU A 45 5.94 -1.53 0.89
C LEU A 45 4.86 -0.44 0.85
N GLY A 46 3.61 -0.78 1.21
CA GLY A 46 2.52 0.17 1.33
C GLY A 46 2.79 1.23 2.41
N GLN A 47 3.29 0.81 3.57
CA GLN A 47 3.67 1.70 4.66
C GLN A 47 4.78 2.68 4.25
N LEU A 48 5.80 2.22 3.51
CA LEU A 48 6.88 3.09 3.01
C LEU A 48 6.34 4.18 2.08
N VAL A 49 5.45 3.83 1.16
CA VAL A 49 4.82 4.81 0.26
C VAL A 49 3.94 5.78 1.04
N GLN A 50 3.12 5.27 1.97
CA GLN A 50 2.27 6.10 2.82
C GLN A 50 3.10 7.12 3.63
N GLN A 51 4.21 6.69 4.23
CA GLN A 51 5.13 7.58 4.96
C GLN A 51 5.73 8.67 4.08
N LYS A 52 6.12 8.34 2.84
CA LYS A 52 6.60 9.34 1.87
C LYS A 52 5.55 10.38 1.53
N ILE A 53 4.30 9.93 1.31
CA ILE A 53 3.17 10.83 1.03
C ILE A 53 2.93 11.75 2.23
N MET A 54 2.86 11.18 3.45
CA MET A 54 2.67 11.96 4.67
C MET A 54 3.79 12.98 4.90
N ALA A 55 5.04 12.62 4.64
CA ALA A 55 6.18 13.53 4.76
C ALA A 55 6.10 14.70 3.78
N MET A 56 5.65 14.45 2.54
CA MET A 56 5.46 15.50 1.53
C MET A 56 4.31 16.45 1.92
N ILE A 57 3.17 15.90 2.35
CA ILE A 57 2.05 16.71 2.84
C ILE A 57 2.50 17.58 4.02
N LYS A 58 3.19 17.01 5.01
CA LYS A 58 3.71 17.75 6.15
C LYS A 58 4.64 18.89 5.71
N LYS A 59 5.57 18.62 4.78
CA LYS A 59 6.49 19.64 4.27
C LYS A 59 5.75 20.82 3.63
N GLU A 60 4.73 20.56 2.84
CA GLU A 60 3.94 21.64 2.20
C GLU A 60 3.07 22.39 3.21
N MET A 61 2.54 21.70 4.23
CA MET A 61 1.83 22.35 5.34
C MET A 61 2.75 23.26 6.16
N ASP A 62 3.95 22.76 6.53
CA ASP A 62 4.95 23.52 7.28
C ASP A 62 5.45 24.76 6.48
N LYS A 63 5.44 24.69 5.14
CA LYS A 63 5.82 25.79 4.25
C LYS A 63 4.71 26.86 4.10
N SER A 64 3.46 26.46 4.26
CA SER A 64 2.29 27.34 4.07
C SER A 64 1.86 28.05 5.36
N GLY A 65 2.48 27.72 6.49
CA GLY A 65 2.41 28.46 7.76
C GLY A 65 3.52 29.49 7.90
#